data_AF-A0A6G0QF18-F1
#
_entry.id   AF-A0A6G0QF18-F1
#
_cell.length_a   1.000
_cell.length_b   1.000
_cell.length_c   1.000
_cell.angle_alpha   90.00
_cell.angle_beta   90.00
_cell.angle_gamma   90.00
#
_symmetry.space_group_name_H-M   'P 1'
#
loop_
_entity.id
_entity.type
_entity.pdbx_description
1 polymer ?
#
loop_
_entity_poly.entity_id
_entity_poly.type
_entity_poly.pdbx_seq_one_letter_code
_entity_poly.pdbx_strand_id
1 'polypeptide(L)'
;MLIALIDAIPLEDIDKGVAHSGTLWVRSTLACFVYTHCATELIRLSSPNLKLHPAAAFGISIPSAVLTNGLAVALSMLVCYPLPFVTALMSFPWLGFTIFYLLRVCGVQLRTNPKAVKDVVWFAKVCGAQVTIVMFYPVFNTIFTNLPPTYQPVFALLVPVFKVVQRNVLNRLLSGRDDMKPQILVLRARFI
;
A
#
# COMPACT_ATOMS: atom_id res chain seq x y z
N MET A 1 8.67 -3.88 14.85
CA MET A 1 8.71 -3.00 16.04
C MET A 1 8.05 -1.65 15.78
N LEU A 2 8.44 -0.89 14.75
CA LEU A 2 7.81 0.41 14.39
C LEU A 2 6.29 0.33 14.13
N ILE A 3 5.82 -0.68 13.40
CA ILE A 3 4.37 -0.84 13.11
C ILE A 3 3.57 -1.09 14.40
N ALA A 4 4.09 -1.91 15.31
CA ALA A 4 3.44 -2.18 16.59
C ALA A 4 3.35 -0.93 17.49
N LEU A 5 4.34 -0.03 17.39
CA LEU A 5 4.31 1.27 18.08
C LEU A 5 3.26 2.21 17.48
N ILE A 6 3.11 2.21 16.15
CA ILE A 6 2.05 2.94 15.46
C ILE A 6 0.67 2.40 15.85
N ASP A 7 0.52 1.08 15.96
CA ASP A 7 -0.73 0.42 16.36
C ASP A 7 -1.07 0.66 17.84
N ALA A 8 -0.08 0.93 18.68
CA ALA A 8 -0.27 1.26 20.10
C ALA A 8 -0.78 2.70 20.33
N ILE A 9 -0.81 3.55 19.30
CA ILE A 9 -1.36 4.90 19.41
C ILE A 9 -2.88 4.80 19.62
N PRO A 10 -3.44 5.36 20.71
CA PRO A 10 -4.86 5.23 21.02
C PRO A 10 -5.72 5.87 19.93
N LEU A 11 -6.79 5.19 19.51
CA LEU A 11 -7.77 5.80 18.61
C LEU A 11 -8.74 6.64 19.42
N GLU A 12 -8.92 7.87 18.99
CA GLU A 12 -10.02 8.72 19.44
C GLU A 12 -11.33 8.28 18.78
N ASP A 13 -12.43 8.54 19.48
CA ASP A 13 -13.76 8.17 19.03
C ASP A 13 -14.13 8.90 17.72
N ILE A 14 -14.64 8.14 16.76
CA ILE A 14 -14.94 8.60 15.40
C ILE A 14 -16.17 9.53 15.44
N ASP A 15 -17.02 9.44 16.46
CA ASP A 15 -18.23 10.26 16.59
C ASP A 15 -17.93 11.74 16.92
N LYS A 16 -16.69 12.08 17.30
CA LYS A 16 -16.28 13.46 17.66
C LYS A 16 -15.94 14.34 16.45
N GLY A 17 -16.07 13.82 15.23
CA GLY A 17 -15.83 14.56 13.99
C GLY A 17 -14.35 14.68 13.59
N VAL A 18 -14.09 15.15 12.36
CA VAL A 18 -12.75 15.23 11.75
C VAL A 18 -11.73 15.98 12.63
N ALA A 19 -12.17 17.04 13.33
CA ALA A 19 -11.32 17.91 14.14
C ALA A 19 -10.75 17.22 15.39
N HIS A 20 -11.43 16.19 15.91
CA HIS A 20 -11.01 15.41 17.08
C HIS A 20 -10.42 14.04 16.70
N SER A 21 -10.11 13.83 15.42
CA SER A 21 -9.55 12.57 14.93
C SER A 21 -8.13 12.72 14.43
N GLY A 22 -7.41 13.73 14.95
CA GLY A 22 -6.01 14.00 14.60
C GLY A 22 -5.13 12.78 14.82
N THR A 23 -5.37 12.01 15.88
CA THR A 23 -4.60 10.81 16.22
C THR A 23 -4.74 9.71 15.16
N LEU A 24 -5.94 9.53 14.60
CA LEU A 24 -6.21 8.59 13.50
C LEU A 24 -5.46 8.99 12.23
N TRP A 25 -5.43 10.28 11.91
CA TRP A 25 -4.73 10.79 10.72
C TRP A 25 -3.21 10.74 10.86
N VAL A 26 -2.67 11.04 12.05
CA VAL A 26 -1.24 10.88 12.36
C VAL A 26 -0.83 9.43 12.20
N ARG A 27 -1.59 8.49 12.77
CA ARG A 27 -1.34 7.06 12.65
C ARG A 27 -1.36 6.60 11.20
N SER A 28 -2.38 7.03 10.43
CA SER A 28 -2.53 6.70 9.01
C SER A 28 -1.39 7.27 8.17
N THR A 29 -0.92 8.48 8.50
CA THR A 29 0.21 9.12 7.81
C THR A 29 1.52 8.40 8.08
N LEU A 30 1.79 8.02 9.34
CA LEU A 30 2.97 7.25 9.72
C LEU A 30 2.98 5.86 9.07
N ALA A 31 1.84 5.16 9.08
CA ALA A 31 1.71 3.85 8.44
C ALA A 31 1.94 3.95 6.91
N CYS A 32 1.34 4.96 6.27
CA CYS A 32 1.52 5.23 4.85
C CYS A 32 2.98 5.56 4.50
N PHE A 33 3.65 6.36 5.34
CA PHE A 33 5.07 6.66 5.19
C PHE A 33 5.92 5.39 5.27
N VAL A 34 5.75 4.58 6.32
CA VAL A 34 6.53 3.33 6.50
C VAL A 34 6.30 2.38 5.33
N TYR A 35 5.05 2.21 4.89
CA TYR A 35 4.73 1.36 3.75
C TYR A 35 5.39 1.83 2.46
N THR A 36 5.31 3.13 2.16
CA THR A 36 5.91 3.73 0.95
C THR A 36 7.43 3.66 0.99
N HIS A 37 8.02 3.86 2.17
CA HIS A 37 9.45 3.75 2.37
C HIS A 37 9.91 2.31 2.12
N CYS A 38 9.28 1.31 2.74
CA CYS A 38 9.57 -0.10 2.49
C CYS A 38 9.40 -0.48 1.02
N ALA A 39 8.37 0.02 0.35
CA ALA A 39 8.16 -0.22 -1.08
C ALA A 39 9.28 0.40 -1.94
N THR A 40 9.74 1.60 -1.61
CA THR A 40 10.82 2.30 -2.32
C THR A 40 12.19 1.65 -2.05
N GLU A 41 12.41 1.13 -0.85
CA GLU A 41 13.57 0.32 -0.48
C GLU A 41 13.57 -1.00 -1.25
N LEU A 42 12.41 -1.65 -1.39
CA LEU A 42 12.27 -2.90 -2.14
C LEU A 42 12.68 -2.73 -3.61
N ILE A 43 12.23 -1.66 -4.28
CA ILE A 43 12.65 -1.41 -5.67
C ILE A 43 14.15 -1.07 -5.76
N ARG A 44 14.71 -0.35 -4.77
CA ARG A 44 16.15 -0.06 -4.72
C ARG A 44 17.00 -1.32 -4.58
N LEU A 45 16.59 -2.25 -3.71
CA LEU A 45 17.29 -3.53 -3.52
C LEU A 45 17.07 -4.46 -4.72
N SER A 46 15.91 -4.40 -5.34
CA SER A 46 15.54 -5.27 -6.48
C SER A 46 16.16 -4.83 -7.81
N SER A 47 16.43 -3.54 -7.96
CA SER A 47 16.94 -2.95 -9.19
C SER A 47 18.31 -2.29 -8.96
N PRO A 48 19.42 -3.01 -9.23
CA PRO A 48 20.74 -2.37 -9.29
C PRO A 48 20.86 -1.37 -10.46
N ASN A 49 19.95 -1.43 -11.44
CA ASN A 49 19.92 -0.51 -12.58
C ASN A 49 19.37 0.87 -12.19
N LEU A 50 18.46 0.90 -11.21
CA LEU A 50 17.89 2.11 -10.66
C LEU A 50 18.81 2.53 -9.50
N LYS A 51 19.83 3.35 -9.81
CA LYS A 51 20.78 3.89 -8.82
C LYS A 51 20.07 4.91 -7.91
N LEU A 52 19.08 4.46 -7.14
CA LEU A 52 18.37 5.27 -6.17
C LEU A 52 19.32 5.54 -5.01
N HIS A 53 19.50 6.80 -4.68
CA HIS A 53 20.17 7.17 -3.45
C HIS A 53 19.23 6.91 -2.25
N PRO A 54 19.72 6.48 -1.08
CA PRO A 54 18.86 6.29 0.10
C PRO A 54 18.07 7.54 0.50
N ALA A 55 18.67 8.72 0.37
CA ALA A 55 17.99 10.00 0.59
C ALA A 55 16.81 10.24 -0.38
N ALA A 56 16.87 9.72 -1.61
CA ALA A 56 15.77 9.81 -2.55
C ALA A 56 14.53 9.02 -2.11
N ALA A 57 14.71 7.93 -1.37
CA ALA A 57 13.59 7.16 -0.83
C ALA A 57 12.77 7.99 0.17
N PHE A 58 13.43 8.79 1.02
CA PHE A 58 12.75 9.76 1.89
C PHE A 58 12.06 10.86 1.10
N GLY A 59 12.73 11.39 0.07
CA GLY A 59 12.19 12.41 -0.83
C GLY A 59 10.95 11.97 -1.61
N ILE A 60 10.73 10.67 -1.82
CA ILE A 60 9.52 10.12 -2.44
C ILE A 60 8.45 9.79 -1.38
N SER A 61 8.86 9.19 -0.27
CA SER A 61 7.93 8.61 0.73
C SER A 61 7.24 9.67 1.58
N ILE A 62 7.94 10.75 1.97
CA ILE A 62 7.36 11.82 2.79
C ILE A 62 6.24 12.57 2.02
N PRO A 63 6.50 13.15 0.83
CA PRO A 63 5.46 13.94 0.16
C PRO A 63 4.30 13.07 -0.33
N SER A 64 4.54 11.84 -0.77
CA SER A 64 3.45 10.93 -1.16
C SER A 64 2.55 10.57 0.02
N ALA A 65 3.11 10.30 1.21
CA ALA A 65 2.32 10.03 2.41
C ALA A 65 1.51 11.25 2.86
N VAL A 66 2.12 12.44 2.89
CA VAL A 66 1.45 13.68 3.30
C VAL A 66 0.35 14.07 2.31
N LEU A 67 0.60 14.01 1.00
CA LEU A 67 -0.41 14.36 -0.01
C LEU A 67 -1.57 13.37 -0.04
N THR A 68 -1.30 12.08 0.09
CA THR A 68 -2.35 11.05 0.12
C THR A 68 -3.27 11.25 1.32
N ASN A 69 -2.70 11.44 2.52
CA ASN A 69 -3.50 11.63 3.73
C ASN A 69 -4.14 13.02 3.81
N GLY A 70 -3.47 14.06 3.30
CA GLY A 70 -4.05 15.39 3.17
C GLY A 70 -5.27 15.39 2.25
N LEU A 71 -5.20 14.67 1.13
CA LEU A 71 -6.36 14.47 0.24
C LEU A 71 -7.48 13.69 0.94
N ALA A 72 -7.14 12.67 1.74
CA ALA A 72 -8.10 11.90 2.52
C ALA A 72 -8.85 12.76 3.54
N VAL A 73 -8.13 13.63 4.25
CA VAL A 73 -8.71 14.60 5.20
C VAL A 73 -9.60 15.59 4.46
N ALA A 74 -9.12 16.18 3.36
CA ALA A 74 -9.88 17.12 2.55
C ALA A 74 -11.19 16.50 2.03
N LEU A 75 -11.14 15.28 1.49
CA LEU A 75 -12.34 14.56 1.05
C LEU A 75 -13.29 14.24 2.20
N SER A 76 -12.76 13.89 3.38
CA SER A 76 -13.57 13.65 4.57
C SER A 76 -14.28 14.90 5.06
N MET A 77 -13.67 16.08 4.91
CA MET A 77 -14.29 17.37 5.23
C MET A 77 -15.33 17.81 4.19
N LEU A 78 -15.10 17.51 2.91
CA LEU A 78 -15.96 17.97 1.80
C LEU A 78 -17.17 17.07 1.55
N VAL A 79 -17.03 15.76 1.73
CA VAL A 79 -18.06 14.78 1.35
C VAL A 79 -18.85 14.31 2.56
N CYS A 80 -18.20 13.59 3.48
CA CYS A 80 -18.83 12.99 4.65
C CYS A 80 -17.75 12.48 5.60
N TYR A 81 -18.03 12.56 6.91
CA TYR A 81 -17.20 11.97 7.95
C TYR A 81 -18.02 11.03 8.84
N PRO A 82 -17.54 9.80 9.13
CA PRO A 82 -16.37 9.14 8.55
C PRO A 82 -16.60 8.69 7.10
N LEU A 83 -15.57 8.85 6.25
CA LEU A 83 -15.68 8.45 4.85
C LEU A 83 -15.62 6.91 4.73
N PRO A 84 -16.66 6.25 4.20
CA PRO A 84 -16.65 4.80 4.04
C PRO A 84 -15.55 4.41 3.05
N PHE A 85 -14.73 3.42 3.42
CA PHE A 85 -13.68 2.86 2.58
C PHE A 85 -12.59 3.85 2.13
N VAL A 86 -12.27 4.86 2.96
CA VAL A 86 -11.22 5.87 2.69
C VAL A 86 -9.88 5.24 2.26
N THR A 87 -9.48 4.12 2.85
CA THR A 87 -8.23 3.41 2.51
C THR A 87 -8.26 2.85 1.09
N ALA A 88 -9.39 2.30 0.66
CA ALA A 88 -9.60 1.79 -0.68
C ALA A 88 -9.61 2.93 -1.71
N LEU A 89 -10.32 4.02 -1.40
CA LEU A 89 -10.38 5.20 -2.26
C LEU A 89 -9.00 5.86 -2.43
N MET A 90 -8.23 5.97 -1.34
CA MET A 90 -6.90 6.61 -1.34
C MET A 90 -5.79 5.72 -1.89
N SER A 91 -6.05 4.44 -2.16
CA SER A 91 -5.07 3.52 -2.73
C SER A 91 -4.63 3.92 -4.15
N PHE A 92 -5.53 4.47 -4.97
CA PHE A 92 -5.16 4.96 -6.32
C PHE A 92 -4.38 6.29 -6.28
N PRO A 93 -4.82 7.32 -5.53
CA PRO A 93 -4.01 8.52 -5.30
C PRO A 93 -2.60 8.19 -4.79
N TRP A 94 -2.49 7.26 -3.84
CA TRP A 94 -1.21 6.81 -3.32
C TRP A 94 -0.30 6.26 -4.43
N LEU A 95 -0.79 5.29 -5.23
CA LEU A 95 -0.04 4.76 -6.38
C LEU A 95 0.38 5.87 -7.36
N GLY A 96 -0.54 6.78 -7.67
CA GLY A 96 -0.31 7.89 -8.59
C GLY A 96 0.81 8.81 -8.08
N PHE A 97 0.73 9.24 -6.82
CA PHE A 97 1.74 10.11 -6.22
C PHE A 97 3.10 9.40 -6.12
N THR A 98 3.15 8.15 -5.66
CA THR A 98 4.41 7.41 -5.56
C THR A 98 5.08 7.25 -6.93
N ILE A 99 4.32 6.88 -7.97
CA ILE A 99 4.86 6.79 -9.34
C ILE A 99 5.30 8.16 -9.84
N PHE A 100 4.52 9.21 -9.61
CA PHE A 100 4.86 10.57 -10.02
C PHE A 100 6.19 11.05 -9.41
N TYR A 101 6.36 10.91 -8.09
CA TYR A 101 7.61 11.29 -7.41
C TYR A 101 8.79 10.42 -7.85
N LEU A 102 8.56 9.11 -8.07
CA LEU A 102 9.59 8.21 -8.60
C LEU A 102 10.03 8.64 -10.00
N LEU A 103 9.10 8.99 -10.89
CA LEU A 103 9.40 9.51 -12.23
C LEU A 103 10.12 10.85 -12.18
N ARG A 104 9.80 11.72 -11.21
CA ARG A 104 10.50 13.00 -11.04
C ARG A 104 11.95 12.81 -10.60
N VAL A 105 12.20 11.88 -9.67
CA VAL A 105 13.56 11.62 -9.15
C VAL A 105 14.40 10.81 -10.12
N CYS A 106 13.82 9.78 -10.76
CA CYS A 106 14.54 8.84 -11.62
C CYS A 106 14.28 9.02 -13.11
N GLY A 107 13.52 10.04 -13.53
CA GLY A 107 13.07 10.20 -14.92
C GLY A 107 14.20 10.25 -15.95
N VAL A 108 15.35 10.85 -15.59
CA VAL A 108 16.54 10.86 -16.45
C VAL A 108 17.11 9.45 -16.60
N GLN A 109 17.29 8.73 -15.49
CA GLN A 109 17.78 7.35 -15.50
C GLN A 109 16.83 6.39 -16.24
N LEU A 110 15.52 6.65 -16.16
CA LEU A 110 14.49 5.87 -16.85
C LEU A 110 14.53 6.06 -18.37
N ARG A 111 14.82 7.28 -18.83
CA ARG A 111 14.99 7.58 -20.26
C ARG A 111 16.25 6.98 -20.84
N THR A 112 17.34 6.95 -20.07
CA THR A 112 18.63 6.40 -20.52
C THR A 112 18.66 4.87 -20.50
N ASN A 113 17.95 4.23 -19.57
CA ASN A 113 18.04 2.79 -19.35
C ASN A 113 16.68 2.08 -19.52
N PRO A 114 16.43 1.39 -20.64
CA PRO A 114 15.17 0.65 -20.85
C PRO A 114 14.96 -0.48 -19.84
N LYS A 115 16.02 -0.99 -19.21
CA LYS A 115 15.94 -1.96 -18.11
C LYS A 115 15.33 -1.36 -16.83
N ALA A 116 15.61 -0.09 -16.54
CA ALA A 116 15.05 0.62 -15.39
C ALA A 116 13.54 0.83 -15.52
N VAL A 117 13.05 1.06 -16.74
CA VAL A 117 11.60 1.12 -17.03
C VAL A 117 10.93 -0.20 -16.69
N LYS A 118 11.52 -1.34 -17.07
CA LYS A 118 10.98 -2.68 -16.75
C LYS A 118 10.87 -2.90 -15.24
N ASP A 119 11.84 -2.42 -14.48
CA ASP A 119 11.86 -2.52 -13.02
C ASP A 119 10.73 -1.68 -12.37
N VAL A 120 10.48 -0.47 -12.88
CA VAL A 120 9.38 0.39 -12.41
C VAL A 120 8.01 -0.17 -12.80
N VAL A 121 7.85 -0.72 -14.01
CA VAL A 121 6.62 -1.38 -14.44
C VAL A 121 6.34 -2.61 -13.60
N TRP A 122 7.37 -3.39 -13.28
CA TRP A 122 7.24 -4.53 -12.37
C TRP A 122 6.81 -4.08 -10.97
N PHE A 123 7.43 -3.04 -10.42
CA PHE A 123 7.04 -2.45 -9.14
C PHE A 123 5.57 -1.98 -9.15
N ALA A 124 5.16 -1.27 -10.20
CA ALA A 124 3.78 -0.83 -10.38
C ALA A 124 2.80 -2.01 -10.42
N LYS A 125 3.15 -3.13 -11.06
CA LYS A 125 2.34 -4.36 -11.04
C LYS A 125 2.22 -4.98 -9.65
N VAL A 126 3.32 -5.01 -8.89
CA VAL A 126 3.31 -5.50 -7.49
C VAL A 126 2.42 -4.61 -6.63
N CYS A 127 2.58 -3.29 -6.71
CA CYS A 127 1.75 -2.36 -5.96
C CYS A 127 0.28 -2.41 -6.40
N GLY A 128 0.00 -2.58 -7.70
CA GLY A 128 -1.36 -2.78 -8.21
C GLY A 128 -2.02 -4.05 -7.66
N ALA A 129 -1.27 -5.16 -7.58
CA ALA A 129 -1.74 -6.38 -6.94
C ALA A 129 -2.04 -6.17 -5.45
N GLN A 130 -1.22 -5.38 -4.74
CA GLN A 130 -1.48 -5.01 -3.34
C GLN A 130 -2.75 -4.16 -3.21
N VAL A 131 -2.98 -3.18 -4.09
CA VAL A 131 -4.21 -2.37 -4.09
C VAL A 131 -5.46 -3.21 -4.33
N THR A 132 -5.36 -4.30 -5.09
CA THR A 132 -6.48 -5.23 -5.28
C THR A 132 -6.90 -5.91 -3.96
N ILE A 133 -5.97 -6.11 -3.01
CA ILE A 133 -6.28 -6.62 -1.66
C ILE A 133 -7.19 -5.63 -0.93
N VAL A 134 -6.79 -4.35 -0.94
CA VAL A 134 -7.50 -3.29 -0.22
C VAL A 134 -8.88 -3.07 -0.80
N MET A 135 -9.03 -3.21 -2.12
CA MET A 135 -10.31 -3.12 -2.83
C MET A 135 -11.22 -4.33 -2.66
N PHE A 136 -10.67 -5.52 -2.39
CA PHE A 136 -11.49 -6.70 -2.19
C PHE A 136 -12.34 -6.59 -0.92
N TYR A 137 -11.77 -6.03 0.15
CA TYR A 137 -12.47 -5.90 1.44
C TYR A 137 -13.81 -5.14 1.36
N PRO A 138 -13.90 -3.91 0.82
CA PRO A 138 -15.17 -3.18 0.73
C PRO A 138 -16.22 -3.94 -0.09
N VAL A 139 -15.82 -4.48 -1.25
CA VAL A 139 -16.72 -5.24 -2.13
C VAL A 139 -17.21 -6.52 -1.43
N PHE A 140 -16.30 -7.25 -0.79
CA PHE A 140 -16.63 -8.44 -0.02
C PHE A 140 -17.61 -8.12 1.11
N ASN A 141 -17.34 -7.07 1.87
CA ASN A 141 -18.18 -6.67 3.00
C ASN A 141 -19.59 -6.27 2.54
N THR A 142 -19.71 -5.44 1.49
CA THR A 142 -21.02 -5.05 0.95
C THR A 142 -21.82 -6.25 0.46
N ILE A 143 -21.19 -7.21 -0.20
CA ILE A 143 -21.89 -8.42 -0.64
C ILE A 143 -22.30 -9.26 0.58
N PHE A 144 -21.37 -9.53 1.50
CA PHE A 144 -21.60 -10.36 2.69
C PHE A 144 -22.75 -9.84 3.56
N THR A 145 -22.85 -8.52 3.77
CA THR A 145 -23.92 -7.92 4.57
C THR A 145 -25.30 -7.99 3.92
N ASN A 146 -25.37 -8.13 2.59
CA ASN A 146 -26.63 -8.27 1.86
C ASN A 146 -27.04 -9.74 1.63
N LEU A 147 -26.19 -10.72 2.00
CA LEU A 147 -26.50 -12.13 1.83
C LEU A 147 -27.36 -12.70 2.97
N PRO A 148 -28.29 -13.63 2.67
CA PRO A 148 -29.00 -14.39 3.69
C PRO A 148 -28.05 -15.20 4.58
N PRO A 149 -28.35 -15.39 5.88
CA PRO A 149 -27.47 -16.06 6.84
C PRO A 149 -27.02 -17.46 6.42
N THR A 150 -27.86 -18.18 5.67
CA THR A 150 -27.58 -19.53 5.16
C THR A 150 -26.39 -19.59 4.20
N TYR A 151 -26.15 -18.53 3.41
CA TYR A 151 -25.10 -18.50 2.40
C TYR A 151 -23.83 -17.76 2.85
N GLN A 152 -23.90 -16.99 3.95
CA GLN A 152 -22.76 -16.31 4.56
C GLN A 152 -21.54 -17.21 4.83
N PRO A 153 -21.66 -18.42 5.42
CA PRO A 153 -20.48 -19.26 5.69
C PRO A 153 -19.82 -19.77 4.41
N VAL A 154 -20.60 -20.06 3.36
CA VAL A 154 -20.08 -20.47 2.05
C VAL A 154 -19.37 -19.30 1.38
N PHE A 155 -19.93 -18.09 1.45
CA PHE A 155 -19.30 -16.89 0.91
C PHE A 155 -18.03 -16.51 1.68
N ALA A 156 -17.94 -16.79 2.98
CA ALA A 156 -16.74 -16.56 3.79
C ALA A 156 -15.51 -17.35 3.31
N LEU A 157 -15.71 -18.51 2.65
CA LEU A 157 -14.62 -19.28 2.03
C LEU A 157 -13.98 -18.56 0.83
N LEU A 158 -14.61 -17.51 0.28
CA LEU A 158 -14.00 -16.69 -0.76
C LEU A 158 -12.74 -15.97 -0.26
N VAL A 159 -12.69 -15.61 1.02
CA VAL A 159 -11.54 -14.91 1.63
C VAL A 159 -10.26 -15.74 1.56
N PRO A 160 -10.20 -17.00 2.04
CA PRO A 160 -9.00 -17.82 1.93
C PRO A 160 -8.64 -18.13 0.46
N VAL A 161 -9.63 -18.35 -0.42
CA VAL A 161 -9.37 -18.57 -1.86
C VAL A 161 -8.69 -17.35 -2.48
N PHE A 162 -9.21 -16.16 -2.21
CA PHE A 162 -8.64 -14.91 -2.68
C PHE A 162 -7.20 -14.72 -2.17
N LYS A 163 -6.95 -14.98 -0.87
CA LYS A 163 -5.60 -14.94 -0.30
C LYS A 163 -4.62 -15.89 -1.03
N VAL A 164 -5.06 -17.09 -1.40
CA VAL A 164 -4.23 -18.05 -2.15
C VAL A 164 -3.93 -17.57 -3.56
N VAL A 165 -4.95 -17.08 -4.29
CA VAL A 165 -4.78 -16.53 -5.64
C VAL A 165 -3.78 -15.38 -5.63
N GLN A 166 -3.89 -14.47 -4.66
CA GLN A 166 -2.97 -13.36 -4.53
C GLN A 166 -1.54 -13.78 -4.24
N ARG A 167 -1.35 -14.75 -3.34
CA ARG A 167 -0.04 -15.33 -3.08
C ARG A 167 0.55 -15.91 -4.36
N ASN A 168 -0.25 -16.59 -5.17
CA ASN A 168 0.19 -17.15 -6.44
C ASN A 168 0.54 -16.07 -7.46
N VAL A 169 -0.24 -14.98 -7.56
CA VAL A 169 0.07 -13.84 -8.43
C VAL A 169 1.38 -13.18 -8.00
N LEU A 170 1.56 -12.92 -6.70
CA LEU A 170 2.78 -12.31 -6.18
C LEU A 170 4.00 -13.23 -6.39
N ASN A 171 3.84 -14.53 -6.15
CA ASN A 171 4.88 -15.53 -6.42
C ASN A 171 5.27 -15.55 -7.90
N ARG A 172 4.30 -15.48 -8.83
CA ARG A 172 4.58 -15.41 -10.27
C ARG A 172 5.29 -14.12 -10.65
N LEU A 173 4.87 -12.97 -10.09
CA LEU A 173 5.56 -11.69 -10.29
C LEU A 173 7.01 -11.75 -9.79
N LEU A 174 7.27 -12.52 -8.73
CA LEU A 174 8.61 -12.69 -8.14
C LEU A 174 9.44 -13.79 -8.82
N SER A 175 8.83 -14.75 -9.52
CA SER A 175 9.51 -15.93 -10.10
C SER A 175 10.49 -15.63 -11.23
N GLY A 176 10.59 -14.37 -11.67
CA GLY A 176 11.62 -13.90 -12.63
C GLY A 176 12.85 -13.26 -11.98
N ARG A 177 12.88 -13.16 -10.64
CA ARG A 177 14.02 -12.66 -9.83
C ARG A 177 14.28 -13.61 -8.66
N ASP A 178 14.66 -14.83 -9.00
CA ASP A 178 14.87 -15.91 -8.02
C ASP A 178 15.96 -15.63 -6.99
N ASP A 179 16.88 -14.71 -7.27
CA ASP A 179 17.91 -14.25 -6.32
C ASP A 179 17.36 -13.39 -5.16
N MET A 180 16.11 -12.90 -5.26
CA MET A 180 15.42 -12.17 -4.18
C MET A 180 14.48 -13.03 -3.34
N LYS A 181 14.17 -14.26 -3.79
CA LYS A 181 13.37 -15.22 -3.00
C LYS A 181 13.92 -15.40 -1.56
N PRO A 182 15.24 -15.53 -1.30
CA PRO A 182 15.73 -15.72 0.07
C PRO A 182 15.58 -14.48 0.96
N GLN A 183 15.67 -13.24 0.45
CA GLN A 183 15.55 -12.06 1.31
C GLN A 183 14.10 -11.81 1.77
N ILE A 184 13.11 -12.09 0.91
CA ILE A 184 11.69 -11.95 1.24
C ILE A 184 11.22 -13.11 2.15
N LEU A 185 11.81 -14.31 2.01
CA LEU A 185 11.55 -15.45 2.89
C LEU A 185 12.27 -15.34 4.25
N VAL A 186 13.51 -14.85 4.30
CA VAL A 186 14.23 -14.60 5.56
C VAL A 186 13.62 -13.46 6.36
N LEU A 187 13.16 -12.38 5.71
CA LEU A 187 12.40 -11.32 6.41
C LEU A 187 11.05 -11.82 6.94
N ARG A 188 10.42 -12.81 6.31
CA ARG A 188 9.16 -13.38 6.81
C ARG A 188 9.36 -14.44 7.89
N ALA A 189 10.48 -15.15 7.89
CA ALA A 189 10.85 -16.15 8.91
C ALA A 189 11.46 -15.55 10.19
N ARG A 190 11.94 -14.30 10.16
CA ARG A 190 12.47 -13.59 11.33
C ARG A 190 11.43 -12.76 12.11
N PHE A 191 10.18 -12.76 11.62
CA PHE A 191 9.05 -12.03 12.19
C PHE A 191 7.87 -12.96 12.54
N ILE A 192 8.15 -14.27 12.69
CA ILE A 192 7.33 -15.23 13.43
C ILE A 192 8.16 -15.68 14.63
#